data_AF-A0A173TZY6-F1
#
_entry.id   AF-A0A173TZY6-F1
#
_cell.length_a   1.000
_cell.length_b   1.000
_cell.length_c   1.000
_cell.angle_alpha   90.00
_cell.angle_beta   90.00
_cell.angle_gamma   90.00
#
_symmetry.space_group_name_H-M   'P 1'
#
loop_
_entity.id
_entity.type
_entity.pdbx_description
1 polymer ?
#
loop_
_entity_poly.entity_id
_entity_poly.type
_entity_poly.pdbx_seq_one_letter_code
_entity_poly.pdbx_strand_id
1 'polypeptide(L)'
;MDNLTKEQRKRNMQNIKSKDTEIEVLLRKALWKKGYRFRKNYSKLPGKPDIAFTKYKIAIFCDGEFFHGKDWEVLKPKLEKSNNSEYWINKIDRNRKRDHEIDQELLFLGWTVIRFWGKDIKKNLEECVQVVEETVFEVKMSWDEYEE
;
A
#
# COMPACT_ATOMS: atom_id res chain seq x y z
N MET A 1 16.29 -1.54 21.81
CA MET A 1 15.51 -2.07 22.94
C MET A 1 14.04 -1.86 22.64
N ASP A 2 13.22 -2.85 22.97
CA ASP A 2 11.75 -2.75 22.88
C ASP A 2 11.26 -1.93 24.07
N ASN A 3 10.81 -0.70 23.81
CA ASN A 3 10.46 0.26 24.86
C ASN A 3 9.01 0.10 25.37
N LEU A 4 8.29 -0.95 24.94
CA LEU A 4 6.89 -1.14 25.28
C LEU A 4 6.67 -2.31 26.26
N THR A 5 5.83 -2.08 27.27
CA THR A 5 5.35 -3.14 28.15
C THR A 5 4.49 -4.15 27.37
N LYS A 6 4.28 -5.35 27.94
CA LYS A 6 3.41 -6.37 27.32
C LYS A 6 1.99 -5.85 27.09
N GLU A 7 1.45 -5.06 28.03
CA GLU A 7 0.11 -4.47 27.91
C GLU A 7 0.04 -3.40 26.83
N GLN A 8 1.05 -2.53 26.74
CA GLN A 8 1.15 -1.53 25.67
C GLN A 8 1.24 -2.21 24.29
N ARG A 9 2.04 -3.29 24.17
CA ARG A 9 2.09 -4.08 22.94
C ARG A 9 0.75 -4.71 22.59
N LYS A 10 0.06 -5.32 23.56
CA LYS A 10 -1.26 -5.90 23.35
C LYS A 10 -2.25 -4.85 22.85
N ARG A 11 -2.29 -3.68 23.48
CA ARG A 11 -3.16 -2.57 23.08
C ARG A 11 -2.82 -2.04 21.69
N ASN A 12 -1.53 -1.89 21.36
CA ASN A 12 -1.10 -1.47 20.03
C ASN A 12 -1.53 -2.48 18.95
N MET A 13 -1.31 -3.77 19.19
CA MET A 13 -1.72 -4.85 18.28
C MET A 13 -3.25 -4.89 18.08
N GLN A 14 -4.03 -4.61 19.11
CA GLN A 14 -5.50 -4.54 19.02
C GLN A 14 -6.00 -3.35 18.20
N ASN A 15 -5.24 -2.25 18.16
CA ASN A 15 -5.60 -1.05 17.42
C ASN A 15 -5.17 -1.09 15.94
N ILE A 16 -4.34 -2.07 15.55
CA ILE A 16 -3.94 -2.27 14.16
C ILE A 16 -5.14 -2.82 13.39
N LYS A 17 -5.70 -1.98 12.50
CA LYS A 17 -6.81 -2.34 11.63
C LYS A 17 -6.28 -2.97 10.35
N SER A 18 -7.06 -3.90 9.79
CA SER A 18 -6.77 -4.54 8.50
C SER A 18 -7.32 -3.79 7.28
N LYS A 19 -8.14 -2.76 7.51
CA LYS A 19 -8.75 -1.90 6.48
C LYS A 19 -9.22 -0.60 7.11
N ASP A 20 -9.50 0.39 6.27
CA ASP A 20 -9.89 1.73 6.68
C ASP A 20 -8.88 2.30 7.70
N THR A 21 -7.60 2.01 7.45
CA THR A 21 -6.50 2.61 8.19
C THR A 21 -6.47 4.12 7.94
N GLU A 22 -5.80 4.85 8.83
CA GLU A 22 -5.69 6.30 8.73
C GLU A 22 -5.10 6.73 7.38
N ILE A 23 -4.09 6.01 6.88
CA ILE A 23 -3.41 6.30 5.61
C ILE A 23 -4.33 6.07 4.40
N GLU A 24 -5.09 4.96 4.39
CA GLU A 24 -6.08 4.69 3.36
C GLU A 24 -7.18 5.75 3.35
N VAL A 25 -7.68 6.15 4.53
CA VAL A 25 -8.73 7.17 4.65
C VAL A 25 -8.21 8.52 4.14
N LEU A 26 -6.97 8.88 4.48
CA LEU A 26 -6.37 10.15 4.10
C LEU A 26 -6.23 10.28 2.57
N LEU A 27 -5.61 9.28 1.92
CA LEU A 27 -5.44 9.28 0.47
C LEU A 27 -6.79 9.27 -0.27
N ARG A 28 -7.73 8.42 0.18
CA ARG A 28 -9.08 8.36 -0.41
C ARG A 28 -9.81 9.70 -0.35
N LYS A 29 -9.74 10.40 0.79
CA LYS A 29 -10.38 11.72 0.94
C LYS A 29 -9.76 12.74 0.01
N ALA A 30 -8.44 12.74 -0.15
CA ALA A 30 -7.73 13.66 -1.04
C ALA A 30 -8.13 13.43 -2.50
N LEU A 31 -8.09 12.18 -2.97
CA LEU A 31 -8.52 11.81 -4.32
C LEU A 31 -10.00 12.13 -4.56
N TRP A 32 -10.87 11.89 -3.57
CA TRP A 32 -12.29 12.22 -3.69
C TRP A 32 -12.54 13.72 -3.85
N LYS A 33 -11.81 14.55 -3.09
CA LYS A 33 -11.86 16.02 -3.15
C LYS A 33 -11.45 16.55 -4.53
N LYS A 34 -10.51 15.87 -5.19
CA LYS A 34 -10.06 16.15 -6.57
C LYS A 34 -11.04 15.62 -7.64
N GLY A 35 -12.13 14.96 -7.25
CA GLY A 35 -13.18 14.49 -8.16
C GLY A 35 -13.02 13.04 -8.64
N TYR A 36 -11.95 12.35 -8.24
CA TYR A 36 -11.75 10.96 -8.62
C TYR A 36 -12.77 10.03 -7.95
N ARG A 37 -13.17 8.98 -8.68
CA ARG A 37 -14.09 7.94 -8.22
C ARG A 37 -13.43 6.58 -8.41
N PHE A 38 -13.51 5.77 -7.36
CA PHE A 38 -12.78 4.50 -7.27
C PHE A 38 -13.58 3.46 -6.49
N ARG A 39 -13.19 2.20 -6.64
CA ARG A 39 -13.60 1.12 -5.73
C ARG A 39 -12.62 1.08 -4.56
N LYS A 40 -13.15 0.94 -3.34
CA LYS A 40 -12.32 0.73 -2.14
C LYS A 40 -12.20 -0.76 -1.84
N ASN A 41 -11.03 -1.21 -1.38
CA ASN A 41 -10.78 -2.60 -0.94
C ASN A 41 -11.31 -3.62 -1.95
N TYR A 42 -10.88 -3.50 -3.21
CA TYR A 42 -11.54 -4.16 -4.34
C TYR A 42 -11.23 -5.66 -4.37
N SER A 43 -12.12 -6.46 -3.78
CA SER A 43 -11.91 -7.89 -3.54
C SER A 43 -11.89 -8.79 -4.78
N LYS A 44 -12.22 -8.25 -5.95
CA LYS A 44 -12.19 -8.99 -7.22
C LYS A 44 -10.79 -9.01 -7.86
N LEU A 45 -9.83 -8.30 -7.29
CA LEU A 45 -8.44 -8.31 -7.76
C LEU A 45 -7.51 -9.01 -6.76
N PRO A 46 -6.39 -9.58 -7.26
CA PRO A 46 -5.29 -10.02 -6.42
C PRO A 46 -4.87 -8.95 -5.42
N GLY A 47 -4.54 -9.36 -4.20
CA GLY A 47 -4.12 -8.45 -3.13
C GLY A 47 -5.19 -7.52 -2.54
N LYS A 48 -6.38 -7.42 -3.16
CA LYS A 48 -7.48 -6.55 -2.72
C LYS A 48 -7.02 -5.08 -2.52
N PRO A 49 -6.61 -4.39 -3.59
CA PRO A 49 -6.06 -3.03 -3.49
C PRO A 49 -7.00 -2.09 -2.73
N ASP A 50 -6.40 -1.21 -1.93
CA ASP A 50 -7.12 -0.24 -1.09
C ASP A 50 -7.98 0.69 -1.95
N ILE A 51 -7.45 1.07 -3.12
CA ILE A 51 -8.12 1.90 -4.11
C ILE A 51 -7.92 1.27 -5.50
N ALA A 52 -9.01 1.12 -6.24
CA ALA A 52 -8.96 0.63 -7.62
C ALA A 52 -9.76 1.54 -8.57
N PHE A 53 -9.09 2.03 -9.61
CA PHE A 53 -9.68 2.72 -10.73
C PHE A 53 -9.98 1.74 -11.86
N THR A 54 -11.17 1.11 -11.83
CA THR A 54 -11.50 0.04 -12.78
C THR A 54 -11.54 0.47 -14.23
N LYS A 55 -11.87 1.75 -14.51
CA LYS A 55 -11.86 2.29 -15.87
C LYS A 55 -10.44 2.34 -16.44
N TYR A 56 -9.47 2.73 -15.63
CA TYR A 56 -8.08 2.94 -16.03
C TYR A 56 -7.18 1.73 -15.73
N LYS A 57 -7.73 0.66 -15.15
CA LYS A 57 -6.99 -0.49 -14.61
C LYS A 57 -5.81 -0.07 -13.71
N ILE A 58 -6.03 0.87 -12.79
CA ILE A 58 -5.00 1.27 -11.81
C ILE A 58 -5.37 0.69 -10.44
N ALA A 59 -4.43 -0.02 -9.81
CA ALA A 59 -4.53 -0.58 -8.47
C ALA A 59 -3.54 0.13 -7.54
N ILE A 60 -4.04 0.65 -6.42
CA ILE A 60 -3.23 1.41 -5.46
C ILE A 60 -3.27 0.72 -4.10
N PHE A 61 -2.09 0.54 -3.50
CA PHE A 61 -1.90 0.01 -2.15
C PHE A 61 -1.28 1.06 -1.22
N CYS A 62 -1.78 1.12 0.00
CA CYS A 62 -1.31 1.99 1.08
C CYS A 62 -0.56 1.14 2.12
N ASP A 63 0.74 1.00 1.94
CA ASP A 63 1.54 0.05 2.71
C ASP A 63 2.10 0.66 4.01
N GLY A 64 1.91 -0.06 5.11
CA GLY A 64 2.60 0.25 6.37
C GLY A 64 4.06 -0.20 6.32
N GLU A 65 5.00 0.69 6.66
CA GLU A 65 6.44 0.46 6.49
C GLU A 65 6.92 -0.82 7.19
N PHE A 66 6.41 -1.07 8.40
CA PHE A 66 6.84 -2.20 9.20
C PHE A 66 6.37 -3.54 8.61
N PHE A 67 5.09 -3.64 8.23
CA PHE A 67 4.47 -4.91 7.83
C PHE A 67 4.87 -5.36 6.44
N HIS A 68 5.21 -4.42 5.56
CA HIS A 68 5.68 -4.66 4.20
C HIS A 68 7.19 -4.43 4.06
N GLY A 69 7.90 -4.19 5.17
CA GLY A 69 9.36 -4.19 5.23
C GLY A 69 10.03 -3.10 4.42
N LYS A 70 9.54 -1.86 4.49
CA LYS A 70 10.26 -0.69 3.94
C LYS A 70 11.67 -0.64 4.51
N ASP A 71 12.65 -0.40 3.65
CA ASP A 71 14.08 -0.35 3.99
C ASP A 71 14.52 -1.65 4.72
N TRP A 72 14.17 -2.81 4.16
CA TRP A 72 14.33 -4.12 4.81
C TRP A 72 15.75 -4.40 5.31
N GLU A 73 16.76 -3.97 4.57
CA GLU A 73 18.17 -4.10 4.94
C GLU A 73 18.52 -3.39 6.26
N VAL A 74 17.77 -2.33 6.60
CA VAL A 74 17.90 -1.60 7.87
C VAL A 74 16.97 -2.17 8.93
N LEU A 75 15.76 -2.62 8.55
CA LEU A 75 14.77 -3.13 9.49
C LEU A 75 15.12 -4.54 10.01
N LYS A 76 15.59 -5.44 9.15
CA LYS A 76 15.90 -6.83 9.52
C LYS A 76 16.96 -6.93 10.63
N PRO A 77 18.11 -6.25 10.57
CA PRO A 77 19.10 -6.29 11.66
C PRO A 77 18.58 -5.74 12.99
N LYS A 78 17.59 -4.82 12.95
CA LYS A 78 16.92 -4.31 14.17
C LYS A 78 16.00 -5.37 14.76
N LEU A 79 15.29 -6.12 13.91
CA LEU A 79 14.41 -7.20 14.33
C LEU A 79 15.16 -8.41 14.87
N GLU A 80 16.32 -8.74 14.31
CA GLU A 80 17.21 -9.81 14.81
C GLU A 80 17.59 -9.62 16.28
N LYS A 81 17.69 -8.36 16.74
CA LYS A 81 17.97 -7.99 18.14
C LYS A 81 16.72 -7.97 19.03
N SER A 82 15.57 -8.40 18.54
CA SER A 82 14.29 -8.39 19.27
C SER A 82 13.92 -9.77 19.81
N ASN A 83 13.13 -9.81 20.88
CA ASN A 83 12.73 -11.06 21.55
C ASN A 83 11.86 -11.99 20.67
N ASN A 84 11.25 -11.49 19.59
CA ASN A 84 10.40 -12.25 18.66
C ASN A 84 10.93 -12.15 17.22
N SER A 85 12.26 -12.11 17.07
CA SER A 85 12.94 -11.88 15.80
C SER A 85 12.46 -12.84 14.69
N GLU A 86 12.53 -14.15 14.94
CA GLU A 86 12.17 -15.19 13.97
C GLU A 86 10.73 -15.03 13.47
N TYR A 87 9.78 -14.81 14.38
CA TYR A 87 8.37 -14.59 14.01
C TYR A 87 8.21 -13.37 13.08
N TRP A 88 8.80 -12.23 13.45
CA TRP A 88 8.63 -11.00 12.68
C TRP A 88 9.37 -11.04 11.35
N ILE A 89 10.58 -11.59 11.31
CA ILE A 89 11.37 -11.74 10.09
C ILE A 89 10.61 -12.64 9.10
N ASN A 90 10.20 -13.83 9.53
CA ASN A 90 9.46 -14.76 8.68
C ASN A 90 8.10 -14.20 8.22
N LYS A 91 7.43 -13.39 9.06
CA LYS A 91 6.17 -12.75 8.70
C LYS A 91 6.36 -11.66 7.65
N ILE A 92 7.34 -10.79 7.82
CA ILE A 92 7.60 -9.68 6.91
C ILE A 92 8.15 -10.20 5.58
N ASP A 93 9.07 -11.18 5.59
CA ASP A 93 9.58 -11.79 4.34
C ASP A 93 8.45 -12.43 3.53
N ARG A 94 7.52 -13.12 4.19
CA ARG A 94 6.33 -13.68 3.54
C ARG A 94 5.42 -12.61 2.96
N ASN A 95 5.24 -11.50 3.68
CA ASN A 95 4.43 -10.38 3.19
C ASN A 95 5.08 -9.77 1.94
N ARG A 96 6.38 -9.46 1.99
CA ARG A 96 7.13 -8.92 0.85
C ARG A 96 7.07 -9.84 -0.37
N LYS A 97 7.22 -11.16 -0.15
CA LYS A 97 7.08 -12.15 -1.24
C LYS A 97 5.67 -12.10 -1.84
N ARG A 98 4.63 -12.09 -1.00
CA ARG A 98 3.24 -12.00 -1.45
C ARG A 98 2.96 -10.70 -2.19
N ASP A 99 3.50 -9.58 -1.72
CA ASP A 99 3.35 -8.27 -2.37
C ASP A 99 3.93 -8.32 -3.78
N HIS A 100 5.12 -8.91 -3.95
CA HIS A 100 5.71 -9.13 -5.26
C HIS A 100 4.86 -10.04 -6.17
N GLU A 101 4.36 -11.16 -5.65
CA GLU A 101 3.47 -12.07 -6.38
C GLU A 101 2.19 -11.33 -6.86
N ILE A 102 1.56 -10.56 -5.98
CA ILE A 102 0.38 -9.74 -6.28
C ILE A 102 0.70 -8.71 -7.38
N ASP A 103 1.84 -8.04 -7.28
CA ASP A 103 2.24 -7.03 -8.27
C ASP A 103 2.40 -7.67 -9.66
N GLN A 104 3.02 -8.86 -9.73
CA GLN A 104 3.15 -9.61 -10.99
C GLN A 104 1.79 -10.07 -11.53
N GLU A 105 0.90 -10.58 -10.68
CA GLU A 105 -0.44 -11.00 -11.10
C GLU A 105 -1.25 -9.81 -11.65
N LEU A 106 -1.18 -8.65 -10.99
CA LEU A 106 -1.88 -7.44 -11.44
C LEU A 106 -1.32 -6.93 -12.78
N LEU A 107 0.01 -6.88 -12.92
CA LEU A 107 0.66 -6.52 -14.17
C LEU A 107 0.24 -7.46 -15.31
N PHE A 108 0.20 -8.77 -15.07
CA PHE A 108 -0.27 -9.75 -16.05
C PHE A 108 -1.74 -9.54 -16.46
N LEU A 109 -2.59 -9.10 -15.54
CA LEU A 109 -3.98 -8.73 -15.81
C LEU A 109 -4.11 -7.35 -16.52
N GLY A 110 -2.99 -6.70 -16.83
CA GLY A 110 -2.92 -5.38 -17.45
C GLY A 110 -3.29 -4.24 -16.51
N TRP A 111 -3.01 -4.40 -15.21
CA TRP A 111 -3.20 -3.34 -14.22
C TRP A 111 -1.90 -2.64 -13.90
N THR A 112 -1.95 -1.30 -13.88
CA THR A 112 -0.86 -0.48 -13.34
C THR A 112 -0.94 -0.51 -11.82
N VAL A 113 0.17 -0.84 -11.16
CA VAL A 113 0.25 -0.95 -9.70
C VAL A 113 1.01 0.24 -9.12
N ILE A 114 0.42 0.91 -8.13
CA ILE A 114 1.04 1.99 -7.37
C ILE A 114 1.05 1.61 -5.89
N ARG A 115 2.20 1.70 -5.22
CA ARG A 115 2.33 1.46 -3.78
C ARG A 115 2.85 2.72 -3.11
N PHE A 116 2.13 3.20 -2.09
CA PHE A 116 2.54 4.34 -1.28
C PHE A 116 2.82 3.89 0.15
N TRP A 117 3.95 4.33 0.70
CA TRP A 117 4.24 4.12 2.12
C TRP A 117 3.41 5.07 2.98
N GLY A 118 2.96 4.57 4.13
CA GLY A 118 2.10 5.32 5.04
C GLY A 118 2.66 6.69 5.48
N LYS A 119 3.97 6.81 5.70
CA LYS A 119 4.65 8.08 6.01
C LYS A 119 4.63 9.04 4.84
N ASP A 120 4.76 8.54 3.62
CA ASP A 120 4.74 9.37 2.42
C ASP A 120 3.32 9.93 2.23
N ILE A 121 2.29 9.10 2.39
CA ILE A 121 0.88 9.56 2.39
C ILE A 121 0.63 10.63 3.47
N LYS A 122 1.20 10.45 4.67
CA LYS A 122 1.00 11.39 5.80
C LYS A 122 1.74 12.71 5.64
N LYS A 123 2.94 12.70 5.05
CA LYS A 123 3.80 13.88 4.94
C LYS A 123 3.62 14.61 3.62
N ASN A 124 3.51 13.85 2.54
CA ASN A 124 3.57 14.33 1.16
C ASN A 124 2.29 13.93 0.41
N LEU A 125 1.14 14.19 1.02
CA LEU A 125 -0.16 13.76 0.50
C LEU A 125 -0.42 14.29 -0.91
N GLU A 126 -0.06 15.54 -1.18
CA GLU A 126 -0.28 16.16 -2.50
C GLU A 126 0.58 15.50 -3.58
N GLU A 127 1.84 15.15 -3.27
CA GLU A 127 2.71 14.41 -4.20
C GLU A 127 2.14 13.02 -4.51
N CYS A 128 1.62 12.32 -3.49
CA CYS A 128 0.98 11.02 -3.70
C CYS A 128 -0.26 11.15 -4.61
N VAL A 129 -1.04 12.22 -4.44
CA VAL A 129 -2.17 12.51 -5.32
C VAL A 129 -1.68 12.79 -6.74
N GLN A 130 -0.67 13.65 -6.90
CA GLN A 130 -0.11 14.02 -8.19
C GLN A 130 0.36 12.80 -8.99
N VAL A 131 1.08 11.87 -8.36
CA VAL A 131 1.48 10.60 -8.99
C VAL A 131 0.27 9.83 -9.54
N VAL A 132 -0.84 9.81 -8.80
CA VAL A 132 -2.08 9.18 -9.26
C VAL A 132 -2.70 9.94 -10.44
N GLU A 133 -2.70 11.28 -10.41
CA GLU A 133 -3.24 12.11 -11.50
C GLU A 133 -2.43 11.89 -12.79
N GLU A 134 -1.10 11.91 -12.68
CA GLU A 134 -0.16 11.66 -13.78
C GLU A 134 -0.36 10.26 -14.36
N THR A 135 -0.43 9.22 -13.51
CA THR A 135 -0.68 7.85 -13.99
C THR A 135 -2.02 7.73 -14.71
N VAL A 136 -3.08 8.37 -14.19
CA VAL A 136 -4.39 8.38 -14.85
C VAL A 136 -4.32 9.11 -16.20
N PHE A 137 -3.56 10.19 -16.29
CA PHE A 137 -3.36 10.94 -17.53
C PHE A 137 -2.60 10.12 -18.57
N GLU A 138 -1.48 9.51 -18.20
CA GLU A 138 -0.68 8.63 -19.07
C GLU A 138 -1.52 7.47 -19.62
N VAL A 139 -2.29 6.80 -18.74
CA VAL A 139 -3.18 5.73 -19.17
C VAL A 139 -4.23 6.26 -20.15
N LYS A 140 -4.84 7.41 -19.90
CA LYS A 140 -5.82 7.98 -20.85
C LYS A 140 -5.20 8.28 -22.21
N MET A 141 -4.04 8.94 -22.24
CA MET A 141 -3.38 9.30 -23.50
C MET A 141 -2.99 8.06 -24.29
N SER A 142 -2.52 7.01 -23.61
CA SER A 142 -2.20 5.76 -24.30
C SER A 142 -3.42 5.14 -24.98
N TRP A 143 -4.65 5.32 -24.46
CA TRP A 143 -5.85 4.77 -25.08
C TRP A 143 -6.28 5.57 -26.31
N ASP A 144 -6.16 6.89 -26.23
CA ASP A 144 -6.52 7.80 -27.33
C ASP A 144 -5.62 7.54 -28.57
N GLU A 145 -4.34 7.18 -28.37
CA GLU A 145 -3.41 6.82 -29.46
C GLU A 145 -3.75 5.50 -30.19
N TYR A 146 -4.56 4.60 -29.59
CA TYR A 146 -4.97 3.35 -30.25
C TYR A 146 -6.36 3.44 -30.92
N GLU A 147 -7.10 4.53 -30.70
CA GLU A 147 -8.41 4.76 -31.33
C GLU A 147 -8.33 5.62 -32.61
N GLU A 148 -7.16 6.16 -32.96
CA GLU A 148 -6.83 6.81 -34.25
C GLU A 148 -6.20 5.85 -35.27
#